data_AF-A0A1L6JB61-F1
#
_entry.id   AF-A0A1L6JB61-F1
#
_cell.length_a   1.000
_cell.length_b   1.000
_cell.length_c   1.000
_cell.angle_alpha   90.00
_cell.angle_beta   90.00
_cell.angle_gamma   90.00
#
_symmetry.space_group_name_H-M   'P 1'
#
loop_
_entity.id
_entity.type
_entity.pdbx_description
1 polymer ?
#
loop_
_entity_poly.entity_id
_entity_poly.type
_entity_poly.pdbx_seq_one_letter_code
_entity_poly.pdbx_strand_id
1 'polypeptide(L)'
;MGLVEKSANPIASQQSSLPPGVTSAIEWSGPPIRQRVADVIEVAARLILARLSVRRRRLHRLTAAVSDTRAICRRAPAGDIGTLARRFHGSRRLIPLADQCLPDTLAFLRFAQRRGHSARLVFGVVPTPFAAHCWAQSGDLILNDALGHTRSFTPILVI
;
A
#
# COMPACT_ATOMS: atom_id res chain seq x y z
N MET A 1 37.16 14.48 30.92
CA MET A 1 36.77 15.18 29.68
C MET A 1 36.49 14.13 28.61
N GLY A 2 35.21 13.75 28.44
CA GLY A 2 34.80 12.72 27.48
C GLY A 2 34.05 13.37 26.32
N LEU A 3 34.60 13.28 25.12
CA LEU A 3 33.91 13.58 23.87
C LEU A 3 33.68 12.25 23.16
N VAL A 4 32.51 11.65 23.36
CA VAL A 4 32.01 10.59 22.49
C VAL A 4 31.21 11.28 21.40
N GLU A 5 31.80 11.41 20.22
CA GLU A 5 31.10 11.76 18.99
C GLU A 5 29.99 10.73 18.74
N LYS A 6 28.75 11.20 18.87
CA LYS A 6 27.54 10.44 18.54
C LYS A 6 27.47 10.30 17.02
N SER A 7 28.01 9.19 16.51
CA SER A 7 27.90 8.78 15.10
C SER A 7 26.43 8.85 14.65
N ALA A 8 26.15 9.78 13.75
CA ALA A 8 24.85 9.99 13.14
C ALA A 8 24.53 8.77 12.27
N ASN A 9 23.57 7.95 12.73
CA ASN A 9 23.06 6.81 11.98
C ASN A 9 22.21 7.31 10.78
N PRO A 10 22.62 7.11 9.51
CA PRO A 10 21.94 7.69 8.34
C PRO A 10 20.63 6.97 7.96
N ILE A 11 20.13 6.04 8.78
CA ILE A 11 18.90 5.26 8.50
C ILE A 11 17.62 5.95 9.01
N ALA A 12 17.73 6.98 9.85
CA ALA A 12 16.59 7.57 10.58
C ALA A 12 15.73 8.58 9.79
N SER A 13 16.09 8.98 8.57
CA SER A 13 15.49 10.16 7.90
C SER A 13 14.38 9.87 6.87
N GLN A 14 13.84 8.65 6.79
CA GLN A 14 12.77 8.30 5.83
C GLN A 14 11.44 7.82 6.45
N GLN A 15 11.25 7.95 7.76
CA GLN A 15 9.91 7.90 8.37
C GLN A 15 9.17 9.22 8.09
N SER A 16 8.80 9.41 6.82
CA SER A 16 7.85 10.44 6.42
C SER A 16 6.58 10.29 7.25
N SER A 17 6.32 11.27 8.11
CA SER A 17 5.16 11.42 8.98
C SER A 17 3.88 11.47 8.15
N LEU A 18 3.34 10.30 7.81
CA LEU A 18 1.95 10.22 7.38
C LEU A 18 1.08 10.60 8.58
N PRO A 19 0.04 11.45 8.39
CA PRO A 19 -0.96 11.63 9.43
C PRO A 19 -1.63 10.28 9.71
N PRO A 20 -2.12 10.04 10.95
CA PRO A 20 -2.91 8.83 11.21
C PRO A 20 -4.09 8.77 10.22
N GLY A 21 -4.37 7.58 9.69
CA GLY A 21 -5.50 7.40 8.78
C GLY A 21 -6.82 7.78 9.46
N VAL A 22 -7.51 8.78 8.94
CA VAL A 22 -8.79 9.27 9.48
C VAL A 22 -9.99 8.81 8.67
N THR A 23 -9.77 8.37 7.43
CA THR A 23 -10.81 7.83 6.55
C THR A 23 -10.34 6.55 5.84
N SER A 24 -11.29 5.71 5.42
CA SER A 24 -11.02 4.53 4.60
C SER A 24 -11.85 4.51 3.33
N ALA A 25 -11.20 4.25 2.20
CA ALA A 25 -11.83 4.12 0.89
C ALA A 25 -12.70 2.86 0.75
N ILE A 26 -12.48 1.84 1.59
CA ILE A 26 -13.32 0.62 1.59
C ILE A 26 -14.61 0.82 2.38
N GLU A 27 -14.60 1.71 3.38
CA GLU A 27 -15.76 2.09 4.19
C GLU A 27 -16.61 3.16 3.49
N TRP A 28 -16.01 3.95 2.60
CA TRP A 28 -16.73 4.94 1.82
C TRP A 28 -17.70 4.28 0.81
N SER A 29 -19.00 4.42 1.08
CA SER A 29 -20.07 4.03 0.17
C SER A 29 -20.28 5.09 -0.91
N GLY A 30 -19.59 4.95 -2.05
CA GLY A 30 -19.85 5.77 -3.24
C GLY A 30 -20.77 5.05 -4.24
N PRO A 31 -21.19 5.71 -5.34
CA PRO A 31 -22.05 5.08 -6.36
C PRO A 31 -21.42 3.79 -6.91
N PRO A 32 -22.24 2.78 -7.28
CA PRO A 32 -21.75 1.49 -7.75
C PRO A 32 -20.88 1.66 -8.99
N ILE A 33 -19.67 1.06 -8.98
CA ILE A 33 -18.74 1.16 -10.10
C ILE A 33 -18.84 -0.11 -10.95
N ARG A 34 -19.19 0.07 -12.23
CA ARG A 34 -19.19 -1.02 -13.21
C ARG A 34 -17.76 -1.50 -13.48
N GLN A 35 -17.48 -2.76 -13.14
CA GLN A 35 -16.19 -3.38 -13.39
C GLN A 35 -16.03 -3.66 -14.89
N ARG A 36 -14.91 -3.24 -15.46
CA ARG A 36 -14.56 -3.60 -16.84
C ARG A 36 -13.72 -4.87 -16.81
N VAL A 37 -13.94 -5.79 -17.77
CA VAL A 37 -13.14 -7.03 -17.87
C VAL A 37 -11.65 -6.72 -17.97
N ALA A 38 -11.29 -5.64 -18.67
CA ALA A 38 -9.91 -5.15 -18.74
C ALA A 38 -9.32 -4.78 -17.36
N ASP A 39 -10.11 -4.19 -16.46
CA ASP A 39 -9.66 -3.90 -15.09
C ASP A 39 -9.44 -5.19 -14.30
N VAL A 40 -10.33 -6.18 -14.44
CA VAL A 40 -10.20 -7.49 -13.78
C VAL A 40 -8.93 -8.20 -14.23
N ILE A 41 -8.67 -8.25 -15.55
CA ILE A 41 -7.46 -8.86 -16.11
C ILE A 41 -6.21 -8.09 -15.64
N GLU A 42 -6.24 -6.76 -15.65
CA GLU A 42 -5.12 -5.95 -15.16
C GLU A 42 -4.82 -6.27 -13.68
N VAL A 43 -5.84 -6.26 -12.83
CA VAL A 43 -5.71 -6.56 -11.41
C VAL A 43 -5.17 -7.97 -11.21
N ALA A 44 -5.72 -8.98 -11.90
CA ALA A 44 -5.24 -10.36 -11.82
C ALA A 44 -3.76 -10.47 -12.20
N ALA A 45 -3.33 -9.86 -13.30
CA ALA A 45 -1.93 -9.84 -13.70
C ALA A 45 -1.05 -9.18 -12.64
N ARG A 46 -1.49 -8.06 -12.02
CA ARG A 46 -0.73 -7.40 -10.95
C ARG A 46 -0.62 -8.24 -9.70
N LEU A 47 -1.68 -8.95 -9.32
CA LEU A 47 -1.66 -9.86 -8.18
C LEU A 47 -0.67 -11.00 -8.39
N ILE A 48 -0.70 -11.62 -9.57
CA ILE A 48 0.22 -12.71 -9.91
C ILE A 48 1.66 -12.20 -9.86
N LEU A 49 1.94 -11.06 -10.51
CA LEU A 49 3.28 -10.46 -10.52
C LEU A 49 3.74 -10.05 -9.12
N ALA A 50 2.86 -9.49 -8.29
CA ALA A 50 3.16 -9.12 -6.92
C ALA A 50 3.47 -10.36 -6.07
N ARG A 51 2.67 -11.44 -6.18
CA ARG A 51 2.92 -12.71 -5.50
C ARG A 51 4.23 -13.34 -5.93
N LEU A 52 4.50 -13.39 -7.23
CA LEU A 52 5.76 -13.91 -7.74
C LEU A 52 6.94 -13.07 -7.25
N SER A 53 6.78 -11.74 -7.19
CA SER A 53 7.82 -10.85 -6.67
C SER A 53 8.08 -11.09 -5.18
N VAL A 54 7.04 -11.21 -4.35
CA VAL A 54 7.19 -11.49 -2.92
C VAL A 54 7.73 -12.89 -2.67
N ARG A 55 7.30 -13.91 -3.43
CA ARG A 55 7.82 -15.29 -3.31
C ARG A 55 9.27 -15.41 -3.79
N ARG A 56 9.65 -14.71 -4.86
CA ARG A 56 10.99 -14.80 -5.46
C ARG A 56 12.02 -13.87 -4.82
N ARG A 57 11.60 -12.75 -4.22
CA ARG A 57 12.51 -11.80 -3.56
C ARG A 57 12.59 -12.10 -2.08
N ARG A 58 13.80 -12.40 -1.57
CA ARG A 58 14.08 -12.34 -0.14
C ARG A 58 13.70 -10.93 0.36
N LEU A 59 13.03 -10.83 1.51
CA LEU A 59 12.42 -9.63 2.11
C LEU A 59 13.26 -8.34 1.93
N HIS A 60 14.59 -8.46 1.95
CA HIS A 60 15.56 -7.37 1.82
C HIS A 60 15.54 -6.57 0.49
N ARG A 61 14.84 -7.04 -0.57
CA ARG A 61 14.68 -6.28 -1.84
C ARG A 61 13.32 -5.59 -1.99
N LEU A 62 12.45 -5.67 -0.99
CA LEU A 62 11.13 -5.01 -1.04
C LEU A 62 11.24 -3.49 -0.92
N THR A 63 12.22 -2.99 -0.16
CA THR A 63 12.49 -1.55 -0.03
C THR A 63 12.81 -0.91 -1.38
N ALA A 64 13.78 -1.47 -2.13
CA ALA A 64 14.17 -0.96 -3.45
C ALA A 64 13.02 -0.97 -4.47
N ALA A 65 12.20 -2.03 -4.46
CA ALA A 65 11.07 -2.14 -5.37
C ALA A 65 9.99 -1.07 -5.10
N VAL A 66 9.82 -0.62 -3.85
CA VAL A 66 8.87 0.45 -3.49
C VAL A 66 9.50 1.84 -3.68
N SER A 67 10.81 1.98 -3.51
CA SER A 67 11.53 3.22 -3.87
C SER A 67 11.42 3.55 -5.36
N ASP A 68 11.57 2.57 -6.25
CA ASP A 68 11.35 2.76 -7.70
C ASP A 68 9.89 3.12 -8.03
N THR A 69 8.96 2.67 -7.19
CA THR A 69 7.51 2.89 -7.32
C THR A 69 7.22 4.39 -7.05
N ARG A 70 7.96 5.07 -6.15
CA ARG A 70 7.83 6.53 -5.93
C ARG A 70 8.28 7.39 -7.12
N ALA A 71 9.32 6.97 -7.85
CA ALA A 71 9.95 7.79 -8.90
C ALA A 71 9.13 7.91 -10.21
N ILE A 72 8.03 7.15 -10.36
CA ILE A 72 7.35 6.96 -11.66
C ILE A 72 6.07 7.80 -11.82
N CYS A 73 5.60 8.53 -10.79
CA CYS A 73 4.42 9.40 -10.94
C CYS A 73 4.73 10.69 -11.72
N ARG A 74 4.91 10.56 -13.04
CA ARG A 74 5.06 11.68 -13.99
C ARG A 74 3.74 12.10 -14.64
N ARG A 75 2.65 11.35 -14.40
CA ARG A 75 1.35 11.57 -15.03
C ARG A 75 0.41 12.31 -14.07
N ALA A 76 -0.32 13.29 -14.57
CA ALA A 76 -1.37 13.95 -13.80
C ALA A 76 -2.39 12.92 -13.29
N PRO A 77 -2.84 13.02 -12.03
CA PRO A 77 -3.80 12.08 -11.46
C PRO A 77 -5.10 12.10 -12.26
N ALA A 78 -5.48 10.94 -12.80
CA ALA A 78 -6.72 10.78 -13.53
C ALA A 78 -7.83 10.33 -12.56
N GLY A 79 -8.71 11.26 -12.18
CA GLY A 79 -9.84 11.00 -11.28
C GLY A 79 -9.45 10.84 -9.82
N ASP A 80 -10.42 10.44 -9.00
CA ASP A 80 -10.27 10.27 -7.55
C ASP A 80 -9.63 8.90 -7.18
N ILE A 81 -8.68 8.92 -6.24
CA ILE A 81 -7.98 7.72 -5.75
C ILE A 81 -8.92 6.77 -4.98
N GLY A 82 -9.93 7.30 -4.29
CA GLY A 82 -10.94 6.50 -3.59
C GLY A 82 -11.78 5.67 -4.57
N THR A 83 -12.20 6.29 -5.66
CA THR A 83 -12.87 5.61 -6.78
C THR A 83 -11.98 4.54 -7.40
N LEU A 84 -10.67 4.79 -7.49
CA LEU A 84 -9.72 3.81 -7.99
C LEU A 84 -9.54 2.61 -7.05
N ALA A 85 -9.47 2.87 -5.74
CA ALA A 85 -9.47 1.83 -4.72
C ALA A 85 -10.70 0.94 -4.82
N ARG A 86 -11.90 1.53 -4.92
CA ARG A 86 -13.16 0.77 -5.10
C ARG A 86 -13.16 -0.07 -6.38
N ARG A 87 -12.61 0.43 -7.50
CA ARG A 87 -12.42 -0.36 -8.73
C ARG A 87 -11.50 -1.54 -8.51
N PHE A 88 -10.36 -1.32 -7.87
CA PHE A 88 -9.41 -2.38 -7.57
C PHE A 88 -10.07 -3.47 -6.69
N HIS A 89 -10.75 -3.08 -5.61
CA HIS A 89 -11.43 -4.01 -4.70
C HIS A 89 -12.57 -4.77 -5.36
N GLY A 90 -13.38 -4.10 -6.18
CA GLY A 90 -14.44 -4.75 -6.95
C GLY A 90 -13.88 -5.80 -7.91
N SER A 91 -12.80 -5.46 -8.62
CA SER A 91 -12.09 -6.42 -9.50
C SER A 91 -11.44 -7.55 -8.70
N ARG A 92 -10.87 -7.26 -7.52
CA ARG A 92 -10.20 -8.22 -6.66
C ARG A 92 -11.13 -9.33 -6.15
N ARG A 93 -12.38 -8.98 -5.82
CA ARG A 93 -13.42 -9.92 -5.37
C ARG A 93 -13.80 -10.97 -6.41
N LEU A 94 -13.58 -10.68 -7.69
CA LEU A 94 -13.86 -11.60 -8.80
C LEU A 94 -12.72 -12.58 -9.06
N ILE A 95 -11.56 -12.38 -8.42
CA ILE A 95 -10.34 -13.16 -8.71
C ILE A 95 -10.21 -14.24 -7.63
N PRO A 96 -10.19 -15.54 -7.99
CA PRO A 96 -10.15 -16.66 -7.06
C PRO A 96 -8.72 -16.92 -6.55
N LEU A 97 -8.12 -15.91 -5.92
CA LEU A 97 -6.78 -15.96 -5.39
C LEU A 97 -6.82 -15.61 -3.89
N ALA A 98 -6.19 -16.43 -3.04
CA ALA A 98 -6.21 -16.23 -1.58
C ALA A 98 -5.66 -14.86 -1.15
N ASP A 99 -6.38 -14.13 -0.32
CA ASP A 99 -6.02 -12.78 0.13
C ASP A 99 -4.70 -12.77 0.91
N GLN A 100 -3.76 -11.92 0.49
CA GLN A 100 -2.46 -11.75 1.11
C GLN A 100 -2.15 -10.26 1.16
N CYS A 101 -2.07 -9.72 2.37
CA CYS A 101 -1.93 -8.29 2.65
C CYS A 101 -0.86 -7.61 1.78
N LEU A 102 0.36 -8.16 1.76
CA LEU A 102 1.49 -7.55 1.07
C LEU A 102 1.38 -7.59 -0.47
N PRO A 103 1.18 -8.76 -1.12
CA PRO A 103 0.94 -8.81 -2.56
C PRO A 103 -0.26 -7.98 -3.02
N ASP A 104 -1.36 -8.00 -2.28
CA ASP A 104 -2.56 -7.22 -2.61
C ASP A 104 -2.29 -5.72 -2.53
N THR A 105 -1.60 -5.26 -1.47
CA THR A 105 -1.20 -3.85 -1.33
C THR A 105 -0.23 -3.43 -2.43
N LEU A 106 0.79 -4.23 -2.75
CA LEU A 106 1.73 -3.94 -3.84
C LEU A 106 1.02 -3.85 -5.20
N ALA A 107 0.10 -4.76 -5.48
CA ALA A 107 -0.68 -4.74 -6.71
C ALA A 107 -1.52 -3.46 -6.81
N PHE A 108 -2.16 -3.04 -5.71
CA PHE A 108 -2.90 -1.79 -5.65
C PHE A 108 -2.01 -0.56 -5.86
N LEU A 109 -0.86 -0.47 -5.18
CA LEU A 109 0.07 0.65 -5.36
C LEU A 109 0.49 0.79 -6.83
N ARG A 110 0.81 -0.33 -7.49
CA ARG A 110 1.18 -0.33 -8.91
C ARG A 110 0.01 -0.02 -9.85
N PHE A 111 -1.22 -0.30 -9.42
CA PHE A 111 -2.45 0.03 -10.14
C PHE A 111 -2.78 1.53 -10.03
N ALA A 112 -2.62 2.10 -8.83
CA ALA A 112 -2.76 3.53 -8.53
C ALA A 112 -1.74 4.37 -9.30
N GLN A 113 -0.48 3.97 -9.28
CA GLN A 113 0.60 4.73 -9.90
C GLN A 113 0.52 4.82 -11.41
N ARG A 114 0.07 3.76 -12.10
CA ARG A 114 -0.16 3.83 -13.55
C ARG A 114 -1.20 4.87 -13.94
N ARG A 115 -2.03 5.30 -12.99
CA ARG A 115 -3.09 6.31 -13.17
C ARG A 115 -2.72 7.66 -12.53
N GLY A 116 -1.45 7.86 -12.19
CA GLY A 116 -0.91 9.13 -11.68
C GLY A 116 -1.09 9.34 -10.17
N HIS A 117 -1.54 8.32 -9.44
CA HIS A 117 -1.76 8.41 -8.00
C HIS A 117 -0.58 7.86 -7.21
N SER A 118 -0.01 8.67 -6.33
CA SER A 118 1.02 8.25 -5.38
C SER A 118 0.40 7.86 -4.05
N ALA A 119 0.52 6.60 -3.66
CA ALA A 119 0.19 6.11 -2.33
C ALA A 119 1.43 5.51 -1.67
N ARG A 120 1.46 5.52 -0.34
CA ARG A 120 2.54 4.98 0.49
C ARG A 120 2.16 3.61 1.03
N LEU A 121 3.16 2.74 1.16
CA LEU A 121 3.01 1.44 1.80
C LEU A 121 3.31 1.59 3.28
N VAL A 122 2.36 1.29 4.15
CA VAL A 122 2.54 1.33 5.60
C VAL A 122 2.55 -0.10 6.13
N PHE A 123 3.54 -0.43 6.96
CA PHE A 123 3.58 -1.65 7.74
C PHE A 123 3.29 -1.32 9.20
N GLY A 124 2.33 -2.05 9.78
CA GLY A 124 2.02 -1.96 11.20
C GLY A 124 2.09 -3.32 11.87
N VAL A 125 2.29 -3.29 13.19
CA VAL A 125 2.37 -4.49 14.03
C VAL A 125 1.50 -4.35 15.28
N VAL A 126 0.96 -5.48 15.74
CA VAL A 126 0.37 -5.63 17.07
C VAL A 126 1.27 -6.57 17.86
N PRO A 127 1.60 -6.28 19.12
CA PRO A 127 2.46 -7.15 19.92
C PRO A 127 1.75 -8.40 20.46
N THR A 128 0.46 -8.34 20.80
CA THR A 128 -0.28 -9.45 21.44
C THR A 128 -1.73 -9.59 20.94
N PRO A 129 -2.09 -10.70 20.27
CA PRO A 129 -1.17 -11.66 19.65
C PRO A 129 -0.29 -10.97 18.62
N PHE A 130 0.95 -11.44 18.44
CA PHE A 130 1.86 -10.82 17.47
C PHE A 130 1.28 -10.95 16.06
N ALA A 131 1.03 -9.82 15.41
CA ALA A 131 0.52 -9.76 14.05
C ALA A 131 1.21 -8.63 13.29
N ALA A 132 1.64 -8.90 12.06
CA ALA A 132 2.16 -7.90 11.14
C ALA A 132 1.20 -7.73 9.96
N HIS A 133 0.92 -6.49 9.62
CA HIS A 133 0.01 -6.16 8.54
C HIS A 133 0.52 -4.96 7.74
N CYS A 134 0.04 -4.82 6.51
CA CYS A 134 0.38 -3.66 5.70
C CYS A 134 -0.82 -3.16 4.89
N TRP A 135 -0.86 -1.85 4.71
CA TRP A 135 -1.89 -1.15 3.95
C TRP A 135 -1.29 -0.06 3.07
N ALA A 136 -2.06 0.39 2.08
CA ALA A 136 -1.77 1.54 1.25
C ALA A 136 -2.49 2.76 1.82
N GLN A 137 -1.76 3.87 1.94
CA GLN A 137 -2.27 5.13 2.48
C GLN A 137 -1.85 6.30 1.60
N SER A 138 -2.78 7.22 1.33
CA SER A 138 -2.50 8.48 0.65
C SER A 138 -2.95 9.62 1.55
N GLY A 139 -1.99 10.35 2.14
CA GLY A 139 -2.31 11.37 3.14
C GLY A 139 -2.98 10.73 4.35
N ASP A 140 -4.20 11.14 4.65
CA ASP A 140 -5.04 10.67 5.75
C ASP A 140 -6.06 9.59 5.33
N LEU A 141 -6.06 9.21 4.05
CA LEU A 141 -6.96 8.21 3.47
C LEU A 141 -6.28 6.84 3.36
N ILE A 142 -6.84 5.85 4.05
CA ILE A 142 -6.50 4.43 3.90
C ILE A 142 -7.23 3.88 2.67
N LEU A 143 -6.52 3.18 1.79
CA LEU A 143 -7.04 2.84 0.46
C LEU A 143 -7.49 1.38 0.34
N ASN A 144 -6.86 0.47 1.07
CA ASN A 144 -7.07 -0.97 0.88
C ASN A 144 -7.48 -1.75 2.12
N ASP A 145 -7.80 -1.05 3.20
CA ASP A 145 -8.15 -1.70 4.46
C ASP A 145 -9.14 -0.85 5.27
N ALA A 146 -9.83 -1.48 6.21
CA ALA A 146 -10.73 -0.81 7.13
C ALA A 146 -9.96 0.05 8.14
N LEU A 147 -10.53 1.20 8.49
CA LEU A 147 -9.93 2.11 9.45
C LEU A 147 -9.88 1.48 10.85
N GLY A 148 -10.93 0.75 11.24
CA GLY A 148 -10.95 0.00 12.49
C GLY A 148 -9.86 -1.08 12.56
N HIS A 149 -9.55 -1.72 11.43
CA HIS A 149 -8.53 -2.76 11.36
C HIS A 149 -7.13 -2.17 11.46
N THR A 150 -6.82 -1.14 10.67
CA THR A 150 -5.51 -0.46 10.69
C THR A 150 -5.19 0.21 12.03
N ARG A 151 -6.19 0.76 12.73
CA ARG A 151 -6.01 1.39 14.06
C ARG A 151 -5.55 0.43 15.14
N SER A 152 -5.81 -0.86 14.97
CA SER A 152 -5.32 -1.88 15.90
C SER A 152 -3.80 -2.07 15.78
N PHE A 153 -3.19 -1.73 14.63
CA PHE A 153 -1.76 -1.87 14.38
C PHE A 153 -1.00 -0.59 14.67
N THR A 154 0.18 -0.72 15.28
CA THR A 154 1.13 0.39 15.44
C THR A 154 2.02 0.47 14.19
N PRO A 155 2.00 1.58 13.43
CA PRO A 155 2.86 1.75 12.26
C PRO A 155 4.34 1.73 12.65
N ILE A 156 5.15 0.92 11.95
CA ILE A 156 6.60 0.80 12.19
C ILE A 156 7.44 1.22 10.99
N LEU A 157 6.88 1.14 9.78
CA LEU A 157 7.60 1.45 8.54
C LEU A 157 6.65 2.03 7.49
N VAL A 158 7.09 3.10 6.83
CA VAL A 158 6.37 3.74 5.72
C VAL A 158 7.30 3.84 4.51
N ILE A 159 6.89 3.27 3.38
CA ILE A 159 7.67 3.22 2.11
C ILE A 159 6.88 3.83 0.95
#